data_AF-A0A963EKV0-F1
#
_entry.id   AF-A0A963EKV0-F1
#
_cell.length_a   1.000
_cell.length_b   1.000
_cell.length_c   1.000
_cell.angle_alpha   90.00
_cell.angle_beta   90.00
_cell.angle_gamma   90.00
#
_symmetry.space_group_name_H-M   'P 1'
#
loop_
_entity.id
_entity.type
_entity.pdbx_description
1 polymer ?
#
loop_
_entity_poly.entity_id
_entity_poly.type
_entity_poly.pdbx_seq_one_letter_code
_entity_poly.pdbx_strand_id
1 'polypeptide(L)'
;MRYSLIVLLALVTGLAQAADKYQELRQRLAAAFPGAMITSIEETAMPSLLQVELNGIERLYASRDGEYMLSGDMFQTRKEGGVVNLSEKKLAGVREQGLKSVKPSDMITYKAKDEKAEVFVFTDTSCGYCQRLHEQMSGYNS
;
A
#
# COMPACT_ATOMS: atom_id res chain seq x y z
N MET A 1 31.42 24.94 60.03
CA MET A 1 30.53 23.79 60.34
C MET A 1 29.38 23.85 59.35
N ARG A 2 29.44 23.02 58.30
CA ARG A 2 28.65 21.78 58.18
C ARG A 2 27.17 22.09 57.97
N TYR A 3 26.70 21.97 56.72
CA TYR A 3 25.49 21.28 56.24
C TYR A 3 25.50 21.50 54.72
N SER A 4 26.08 20.56 53.96
CA SER A 4 25.38 19.37 53.43
C SER A 4 24.18 19.76 52.59
N LEU A 5 24.28 19.69 51.26
CA LEU A 5 24.02 18.51 50.43
C LEU A 5 22.51 18.20 50.31
N ILE A 6 22.10 18.13 49.04
CA ILE A 6 20.96 17.37 48.50
C ILE A 6 19.59 18.00 48.70
N VAL A 7 19.00 18.54 47.63
CA VAL A 7 17.85 17.93 46.93
C VAL A 7 17.84 18.42 45.47
N LEU A 8 18.57 17.69 44.61
CA LEU A 8 18.36 17.73 43.16
C LEU A 8 18.03 16.30 42.73
N LEU A 9 16.85 15.81 43.14
CA LEU A 9 16.39 14.47 42.82
C LEU A 9 15.36 14.52 41.68
N ALA A 10 15.92 14.33 40.48
CA ALA A 10 15.34 13.60 39.35
C ALA A 10 13.85 13.85 38.98
N LEU A 11 13.61 14.86 38.14
CA LEU A 11 12.59 14.73 37.10
C LEU A 11 13.17 13.93 35.92
N VAL A 12 13.09 12.61 35.98
CA VAL A 12 13.30 11.74 34.80
C VAL A 12 12.20 10.69 34.79
N THR A 13 10.95 11.11 34.56
CA THR A 13 9.85 10.19 34.28
C THR A 13 9.65 10.09 32.78
N GLY A 14 10.20 9.02 32.20
CA GLY A 14 9.61 8.25 31.12
C GLY A 14 9.40 8.94 29.77
N LEU A 15 10.45 9.00 28.95
CA LEU A 15 10.25 8.82 27.51
C LEU A 15 9.85 7.36 27.29
N ALA A 16 8.55 7.07 27.32
CA ALA A 16 8.03 5.84 26.75
C ALA A 16 8.30 5.90 25.24
N GLN A 17 9.43 5.33 24.81
CA GLN A 17 9.60 5.00 23.40
C GLN A 17 8.43 4.07 23.04
N ALA A 18 7.57 4.52 22.13
CA ALA A 18 6.57 3.66 21.54
C ALA A 18 7.30 2.49 20.88
N ALA A 19 7.31 1.33 21.53
CA ALA A 19 7.88 0.12 20.96
C ALA A 19 7.13 -0.16 19.65
N ASP A 20 7.86 -0.33 18.56
CA ASP A 20 7.26 -0.72 17.29
C ASP A 20 6.59 -2.08 17.50
N LYS A 21 5.25 -2.09 17.42
CA LYS A 21 4.39 -3.26 17.66
C LYS A 21 4.83 -4.49 16.86
N TYR A 22 5.53 -4.30 15.73
CA TYR A 22 5.94 -5.37 14.82
C TYR A 22 7.46 -5.53 14.70
N GLN A 23 8.24 -5.06 15.69
CA GLN A 23 9.70 -5.07 15.64
C GLN A 23 10.32 -6.45 15.35
N GLU A 24 9.87 -7.50 16.03
CA GLU A 24 10.37 -8.88 15.82
C GLU A 24 10.06 -9.39 14.41
N LEU A 25 8.83 -9.14 13.93
CA LEU A 25 8.42 -9.48 12.57
C LEU A 25 9.30 -8.76 11.54
N ARG A 26 9.60 -7.48 11.75
CA ARG A 26 10.51 -6.74 10.86
C ARG A 26 11.89 -7.35 10.81
N GLN A 27 12.46 -7.74 11.94
CA GLN A 27 13.78 -8.35 12.01
C GLN A 27 13.80 -9.69 11.26
N ARG A 28 12.78 -10.53 11.47
CA ARG A 28 12.67 -11.83 10.79
C ARG A 28 12.53 -11.67 9.28
N LEU A 29 11.70 -10.74 8.83
CA LEU A 29 11.49 -10.45 7.42
C LEU A 29 12.74 -9.85 6.76
N ALA A 30 13.45 -8.95 7.44
CA ALA A 30 14.70 -8.39 6.94
C ALA A 30 15.78 -9.46 6.76
N ALA A 31 15.81 -10.47 7.64
CA ALA A 31 16.70 -11.62 7.51
C ALA A 31 16.29 -12.57 6.36
N ALA A 32 14.98 -12.78 6.18
CA ALA A 32 14.43 -13.67 5.15
C ALA A 32 14.52 -13.07 3.72
N PHE A 33 14.40 -11.74 3.59
CA PHE A 33 14.48 -11.02 2.32
C PHE A 33 15.59 -9.95 2.35
N PRO A 34 16.87 -10.35 2.26
CA PRO A 34 17.98 -9.41 2.25
C PRO A 34 17.81 -8.37 1.12
N GLY A 35 17.80 -7.10 1.48
CA GLY A 35 17.64 -5.98 0.54
C GLY A 35 16.20 -5.54 0.28
N ALA A 36 15.20 -6.25 0.81
CA ALA A 36 13.82 -5.78 0.78
C ALA A 36 13.59 -4.73 1.89
N MET A 37 12.96 -3.62 1.52
CA MET A 37 12.51 -2.60 2.47
C MET A 37 11.07 -2.88 2.89
N ILE A 38 10.84 -3.10 4.18
CA ILE A 38 9.46 -3.24 4.69
C ILE A 38 8.86 -1.85 4.84
N THR A 39 7.92 -1.49 3.97
CA THR A 39 7.33 -0.16 3.92
C THR A 39 6.08 -0.04 4.80
N SER A 40 5.33 -1.12 4.98
CA SER A 40 4.14 -1.13 5.84
C SER A 40 3.87 -2.52 6.42
N ILE A 41 3.27 -2.56 7.62
CA ILE A 41 2.66 -3.76 8.21
C ILE A 41 1.29 -3.34 8.74
N GLU A 42 0.23 -3.98 8.26
CA GLU A 42 -1.16 -3.68 8.60
C GLU A 42 -1.92 -4.94 9.03
N GLU A 43 -2.93 -4.77 9.89
CA GLU A 43 -3.87 -5.85 10.22
C GLU A 43 -4.79 -6.13 9.02
N THR A 44 -5.14 -7.40 8.79
CA THR A 44 -6.08 -7.76 7.72
C THR A 44 -7.49 -8.06 8.24
N ALA A 45 -8.45 -8.16 7.32
CA ALA A 45 -9.80 -8.62 7.65
C ALA A 45 -9.85 -10.11 8.08
N MET A 46 -8.78 -10.88 7.80
CA MET A 46 -8.63 -12.24 8.27
C MET A 46 -7.79 -12.24 9.56
N PRO A 47 -8.37 -12.62 10.71
CA PRO A 47 -7.63 -12.66 11.97
C PRO A 47 -6.36 -13.52 11.85
N SER A 48 -5.30 -13.10 12.55
CA SER A 48 -3.99 -13.77 12.60
C SER A 48 -3.10 -13.64 11.36
N LEU A 49 -3.59 -13.04 10.28
CA LEU A 49 -2.76 -12.61 9.15
C LEU A 49 -2.53 -11.11 9.16
N LEU A 50 -1.28 -10.74 8.98
CA LEU A 50 -0.83 -9.37 8.75
C LEU A 50 -0.54 -9.20 7.26
N GLN A 51 -0.85 -8.03 6.73
CA GLN A 51 -0.42 -7.61 5.41
C GLN A 51 0.90 -6.87 5.54
N VAL A 52 1.89 -7.27 4.75
CA VAL A 52 3.22 -6.70 4.72
C VAL A 52 3.46 -6.15 3.31
N GLU A 53 3.91 -4.92 3.20
CA GLU A 53 4.39 -4.38 1.92
C GLU A 53 5.92 -4.32 1.92
N LEU A 54 6.50 -4.92 0.88
CA LEU A 54 7.91 -4.91 0.56
C LEU A 54 8.15 -3.99 -0.63
N ASN A 55 9.17 -3.14 -0.51
CA ASN A 55 9.60 -2.18 -1.53
C ASN A 55 8.48 -1.26 -2.03
N GLY A 56 7.40 -1.09 -1.25
CA GLY A 56 6.26 -0.25 -1.57
C GLY A 56 5.26 -0.81 -2.59
N ILE A 57 5.50 -1.99 -3.17
CA ILE A 57 4.68 -2.52 -4.28
C ILE A 57 4.31 -3.98 -4.06
N GLU A 58 5.25 -4.80 -3.56
CA GLU A 58 5.01 -6.22 -3.37
C GLU A 58 4.32 -6.45 -2.04
N ARG A 59 3.09 -6.98 -2.11
CA ARG A 59 2.29 -7.26 -0.92
C ARG A 59 2.30 -8.75 -0.62
N LEU A 60 2.58 -9.06 0.62
CA LEU A 60 2.56 -10.42 1.16
C LEU A 60 1.66 -10.46 2.39
N TYR A 61 1.17 -11.65 2.69
CA TYR A 61 0.50 -11.92 3.96
C TYR A 61 1.41 -12.76 4.83
N ALA A 62 1.57 -12.37 6.09
CA ALA A 62 2.42 -13.08 7.04
C ALA A 62 1.62 -13.50 8.28
N SER A 63 1.97 -14.65 8.86
CA SER A 63 1.57 -14.95 10.23
C SER A 63 2.15 -13.92 11.19
N ARG A 64 1.53 -13.73 12.36
CA ARG A 64 1.97 -12.70 13.34
C ARG A 64 3.41 -12.84 13.80
N ASP A 65 3.91 -14.07 13.86
CA ASP A 65 5.29 -14.43 14.21
C ASP A 65 6.27 -14.41 13.01
N GLY A 66 5.76 -14.17 11.80
CA GLY A 66 6.53 -14.13 10.56
C GLY A 66 7.09 -15.48 10.12
N GLU A 67 6.60 -16.59 10.66
CA GLU A 67 7.05 -17.93 10.27
C GLU A 67 6.53 -18.36 8.89
N TYR A 68 5.30 -17.97 8.57
CA TYR A 68 4.65 -18.31 7.32
C TYR A 68 4.33 -17.07 6.52
N MET A 69 4.50 -17.17 5.21
CA MET A 69 4.16 -16.11 4.27
C MET A 69 3.41 -16.66 3.08
N LEU A 70 2.46 -15.86 2.60
CA LEU A 70 1.62 -16.16 1.45
C LEU A 70 1.74 -15.00 0.47
N SER A 71 1.91 -15.33 -0.80
CA SER A 71 1.87 -14.39 -1.91
C SER A 71 0.57 -14.57 -2.70
N GLY A 72 -0.03 -13.47 -3.13
CA GLY A 72 -1.26 -13.46 -3.91
C GLY A 72 -2.35 -12.63 -3.26
N ASP A 73 -3.59 -12.89 -3.67
CA ASP A 73 -4.74 -12.08 -3.31
C ASP A 73 -5.57 -12.67 -2.17
N MET A 74 -6.06 -11.79 -1.30
CA MET A 74 -7.03 -12.16 -0.27
C MET A 74 -8.45 -11.97 -0.80
N PHE A 75 -9.18 -13.08 -0.92
CA PHE A 75 -10.59 -13.07 -1.29
C PHE A 75 -11.49 -13.27 -0.07
N GLN A 76 -12.50 -12.43 0.06
CA GLN A 76 -13.57 -12.59 1.07
C GLN A 76 -14.84 -13.09 0.40
N THR A 77 -15.41 -14.19 0.90
CA THR A 77 -16.72 -14.69 0.46
C THR A 77 -17.85 -13.85 1.04
N ARG A 78 -18.98 -13.77 0.31
CA ARG A 78 -20.19 -13.08 0.77
C ARG A 78 -21.29 -14.09 1.09
N LYS A 79 -22.19 -13.75 2.03
CA LYS A 79 -23.28 -14.64 2.46
C LYS A 79 -24.27 -14.92 1.32
N GLU A 80 -24.47 -13.92 0.48
CA GLU A 80 -25.30 -13.93 -0.72
C GLU A 80 -24.62 -14.57 -1.94
N GLY A 81 -23.40 -15.11 -1.78
CA GLY A 81 -22.62 -15.72 -2.86
C GLY A 81 -21.60 -14.77 -3.51
N GLY A 82 -20.59 -15.35 -4.16
CA GLY A 82 -19.49 -14.62 -4.79
C GLY A 82 -18.35 -14.25 -3.83
N VAL A 83 -17.34 -13.56 -4.39
CA VAL A 83 -16.12 -13.16 -3.68
C VAL A 83 -15.76 -11.70 -3.94
N VAL A 84 -15.04 -11.10 -2.99
CA VAL A 84 -14.40 -9.78 -3.14
C VAL A 84 -12.91 -9.96 -3.03
N ASN A 85 -12.16 -9.45 -4.02
CA ASN A 85 -10.72 -9.33 -3.91
C ASN A 85 -10.38 -8.11 -3.02
N LEU A 86 -9.97 -8.36 -1.79
CA LEU A 86 -9.60 -7.33 -0.82
C LEU A 86 -8.27 -6.67 -1.19
N SER A 87 -7.34 -7.42 -1.79
CA SER A 87 -6.07 -6.89 -2.29
C SER A 87 -6.28 -5.83 -3.36
N GLU A 88 -7.11 -6.14 -4.36
CA GLU A 88 -7.45 -5.19 -5.43
C GLU A 88 -8.24 -3.99 -4.91
N LYS A 89 -9.12 -4.18 -3.94
CA LYS A 89 -9.84 -3.07 -3.31
C LYS A 89 -8.88 -2.08 -2.64
N LYS A 90 -7.83 -2.56 -1.97
CA LYS A 90 -6.78 -1.70 -1.39
C LYS A 90 -5.95 -1.03 -2.50
N LEU A 91 -5.55 -1.78 -3.54
CA LEU A 91 -4.78 -1.23 -4.67
C LEU A 91 -5.55 -0.16 -5.45
N ALA A 92 -6.87 -0.29 -5.57
CA ALA A 92 -7.71 0.73 -6.18
C ALA A 92 -7.55 2.09 -5.47
N GLY A 93 -7.50 2.10 -4.14
CA GLY A 93 -7.24 3.32 -3.36
C GLY A 93 -5.84 3.89 -3.57
N VAL A 94 -4.82 3.03 -3.67
CA VAL A 94 -3.44 3.47 -3.99
C VAL A 94 -3.37 4.09 -5.39
N ARG A 95 -4.00 3.47 -6.38
CA ARG A 95 -4.09 4.00 -7.76
C ARG A 95 -4.82 5.33 -7.79
N GLU A 96 -5.93 5.47 -7.06
CA GLU A 96 -6.67 6.73 -6.96
C GLU A 96 -5.81 7.85 -6.37
N GLN A 97 -5.06 7.57 -5.30
CA GLN A 97 -4.13 8.54 -4.71
C GLN A 97 -3.00 8.91 -5.68
N GLY A 98 -2.44 7.93 -6.38
CA GLY A 98 -1.44 8.16 -7.42
C GLY A 98 -1.96 9.06 -8.54
N LEU A 99 -3.17 8.80 -9.05
CA LEU A 99 -3.79 9.62 -10.10
C LEU A 99 -4.03 11.05 -9.64
N LYS A 100 -4.46 11.28 -8.39
CA LYS A 100 -4.63 12.63 -7.84
C LYS A 100 -3.33 13.44 -7.79
N SER A 101 -2.17 12.78 -7.79
CA SER A 101 -0.86 13.45 -7.80
C SER A 101 -0.40 13.89 -9.19
N VAL A 102 -1.00 13.34 -10.26
CA VAL A 102 -0.64 13.68 -11.64
C VAL A 102 -1.34 14.98 -12.03
N LYS A 103 -0.56 15.94 -12.55
CA LYS A 103 -1.12 17.24 -12.96
C LYS A 103 -1.86 17.09 -14.29
N PRO A 104 -3.01 17.78 -14.48
CA PRO A 104 -3.70 17.78 -15.77
C PRO A 104 -2.83 18.27 -16.93
N SER A 105 -1.86 19.15 -16.68
CA SER A 105 -0.89 19.63 -17.68
C SER A 105 0.02 18.54 -18.24
N ASP A 106 0.18 17.45 -17.50
CA ASP A 106 1.05 16.33 -17.84
C ASP A 106 0.25 15.21 -18.52
N MET A 107 -1.04 15.43 -18.77
CA MET A 107 -1.96 14.50 -19.41
C MET A 107 -2.36 14.96 -20.81
N ILE A 108 -2.63 14.00 -21.69
CA ILE A 108 -3.29 14.24 -22.97
C ILE A 108 -4.75 13.80 -22.81
N THR A 109 -5.67 14.76 -22.85
CA THR A 109 -7.11 14.50 -22.68
C THR A 109 -7.82 14.45 -24.02
N TYR A 110 -8.46 13.33 -24.31
CA TYR A 110 -9.39 13.19 -25.43
C TYR A 110 -10.83 13.18 -24.88
N LYS A 111 -11.53 14.32 -24.99
CA LYS A 111 -12.90 14.48 -24.46
C LYS A 111 -13.94 13.79 -25.35
N ALA A 112 -14.86 13.07 -24.73
CA ALA A 112 -16.07 12.56 -25.38
C ALA A 112 -17.10 13.68 -25.59
N LYS A 113 -17.93 13.57 -26.63
CA LYS A 113 -19.02 14.54 -26.86
C LYS A 113 -20.12 14.46 -25.80
N ASP A 114 -20.48 13.24 -25.41
CA ASP A 114 -21.44 12.95 -24.34
C ASP A 114 -20.76 12.06 -23.28
N GLU A 115 -20.09 12.70 -22.32
CA GLU A 115 -19.24 12.05 -21.32
C GLU A 115 -20.05 11.16 -20.38
N LYS A 116 -19.87 9.84 -20.47
CA LYS A 116 -20.51 8.83 -19.58
C LYS A 116 -19.58 8.30 -18.50
N ALA A 117 -18.28 8.31 -18.78
CA ALA A 117 -17.24 7.82 -17.89
C ALA A 117 -15.91 8.50 -18.24
N GLU A 118 -15.00 8.53 -17.27
CA GLU A 118 -13.62 8.96 -17.46
C GLU A 118 -12.69 7.75 -17.27
N VAL A 119 -11.73 7.59 -18.18
CA VAL A 119 -10.76 6.49 -18.14
C VAL A 119 -9.36 7.07 -18.24
N PHE A 120 -8.53 6.79 -17.24
CA PHE A 120 -7.12 7.14 -17.23
C PHE A 120 -6.31 5.99 -17.83
N VAL A 121 -5.53 6.27 -18.88
CA VAL A 121 -4.75 5.26 -19.59
C VAL A 121 -3.27 5.58 -19.48
N PHE A 122 -2.51 4.68 -18.85
CA PHE A 122 -1.05 4.66 -18.99
C PHE A 122 -0.72 4.03 -20.33
N THR A 123 0.01 4.75 -21.19
CA THR A 123 0.24 4.36 -22.58
C THR A 123 1.71 4.51 -22.96
N ASP A 124 2.16 3.73 -23.94
CA ASP A 124 3.52 3.79 -24.48
C ASP A 124 3.45 3.81 -26.01
N THR A 125 4.16 4.74 -26.63
CA THR A 125 4.25 4.91 -28.09
C THR A 125 4.83 3.69 -28.82
N SER A 126 5.61 2.85 -28.13
CA SER A 126 6.21 1.63 -28.66
C SER A 126 5.32 0.39 -28.50
N CYS A 127 4.24 0.48 -27.73
CA CYS A 127 3.29 -0.62 -27.53
C CYS A 127 2.25 -0.68 -28.67
N GLY A 128 2.25 -1.76 -29.46
CA GLY A 128 1.32 -1.93 -30.58
C GLY A 128 -0.17 -1.87 -30.18
N TYR A 129 -0.54 -2.37 -28.99
CA TYR A 129 -1.92 -2.26 -28.49
C TYR A 129 -2.29 -0.82 -28.11
N CYS A 130 -1.32 -0.05 -27.60
CA CYS A 130 -1.53 1.36 -27.29
C CYS A 130 -1.74 2.19 -28.56
N GLN A 131 -0.99 1.90 -29.63
CA GLN A 131 -1.19 2.51 -30.94
C GLN A 131 -2.59 2.21 -31.47
N ARG A 132 -2.99 0.93 -31.46
CA ARG A 132 -4.34 0.51 -31.88
C ARG A 132 -5.46 1.16 -31.06
N LEU A 133 -5.27 1.34 -29.74
CA LEU A 133 -6.23 2.06 -28.91
C LEU A 133 -6.39 3.51 -29.38
N HIS A 134 -5.29 4.20 -29.70
CA HIS A 134 -5.33 5.58 -30.21
C HIS A 134 -5.94 5.68 -31.60
N GLU A 135 -5.73 4.69 -32.48
CA GLU A 135 -6.40 4.61 -33.80
C GLU A 135 -7.93 4.54 -33.67
N GLN A 136 -8.44 4.00 -32.56
CA GLN A 136 -9.86 3.82 -32.29
C GLN A 136 -10.46 4.92 -31.41
N MET A 137 -9.71 5.99 -31.10
CA MET A 137 -10.14 7.04 -30.17
C MET A 137 -11.46 7.73 -30.56
N SER A 138 -11.74 7.84 -31.86
CA SER A 138 -13.01 8.39 -32.37
C SER A 138 -14.22 7.53 -32.01
N GLY A 139 -14.05 6.21 -31.88
CA GLY A 139 -15.10 5.29 -31.44
C GLY A 139 -15.35 5.32 -29.93
N TYR A 140 -14.35 5.65 -29.13
CA TYR A 140 -14.50 5.81 -27.68
C TYR A 140 -15.13 7.15 -27.29
N ASN A 141 -14.83 8.22 -28.04
CA ASN A 141 -15.24 9.59 -27.71
C ASN A 141 -16.42 10.12 -28.52
N SER A 142 -17.04 9.24 -29.31
CA SER A 142 -18.15 9.58 -30.21
C SER A 142 -19.34 10.19 -29.48
#